data_AF-A0A7Y7NPG3-F1
#
_entry.id   AF-A0A7Y7NPG3-F1
#
_cell.length_a   1.000
_cell.length_b   1.000
_cell.length_c   1.000
_cell.angle_alpha   90.00
_cell.angle_beta   90.00
_cell.angle_gamma   90.00
#
_symmetry.space_group_name_H-M   'P 1'
#
loop_
_entity.id
_entity.type
_entity.pdbx_description
1 polymer ?
#
loop_
_entity_poly.entity_id
_entity_poly.type
_entity_poly.pdbx_seq_one_letter_code
_entity_poly.pdbx_strand_id
1 'polypeptide(L)' 'MKLMPMGDYYLWHCDWCDSTNYTIWTRLERDGLTCSACHHQFAATNDNYPLFTPLKVPDNRFQSLTL' A
#
# COMPACT_ATOMS: atom_id res chain seq x y z
N MET A 1 -0.39 9.21 -7.26
CA MET A 1 0.62 8.33 -6.63
C MET A 1 0.63 6.92 -7.23
N LYS A 2 1.76 6.20 -7.17
CA LYS A 2 1.91 4.79 -7.59
C LYS A 2 2.42 3.95 -6.40
N LEU A 3 1.73 2.86 -6.08
CA LEU A 3 2.15 1.86 -5.08
C LEU A 3 2.90 0.72 -5.78
N MET A 4 4.05 0.32 -5.23
CA MET A 4 4.85 -0.81 -5.69
C MET A 4 4.93 -1.85 -4.58
N PRO A 5 4.42 -3.08 -4.79
CA PRO A 5 4.50 -4.12 -3.77
C PRO A 5 5.95 -4.54 -3.52
N MET A 6 6.32 -4.64 -2.25
CA MET A 6 7.65 -5.00 -1.73
C MET A 6 7.48 -5.94 -0.52
N GLY A 7 7.15 -7.20 -0.79
CA GLY A 7 6.83 -8.18 0.25
C GLY A 7 5.55 -7.82 1.01
N ASP A 8 5.66 -7.54 2.30
CA ASP A 8 4.53 -7.14 3.18
C ASP A 8 4.18 -5.64 3.12
N TYR A 9 4.96 -4.87 2.38
CA TYR A 9 4.81 -3.42 2.30
C TYR A 9 4.50 -2.99 0.87
N TYR A 10 3.85 -1.84 0.75
CA TYR A 10 3.82 -1.05 -0.47
C TYR A 10 4.79 0.12 -0.33
N LEU A 11 5.68 0.24 -1.32
CA LEU A 11 6.52 1.40 -1.56
C LEU A 11 5.74 2.42 -2.38
N TRP A 12 5.69 3.68 -1.96
CA TRP A 12 5.04 4.75 -2.71
C TRP A 12 5.72 6.09 -2.53
N HIS A 13 5.48 6.99 -3.46
CA HIS A 13 5.94 8.36 -3.41
C HIS A 13 4.80 9.28 -3.01
N CYS A 14 5.05 10.18 -2.05
CA CYS A 14 4.07 11.17 -1.64
C CYS A 14 4.06 12.32 -2.63
N ASP A 15 2.94 12.53 -3.32
CA ASP A 15 2.77 13.60 -4.33
C ASP A 15 2.81 15.02 -3.71
N TRP A 16 2.84 15.16 -2.37
CA TRP A 16 2.81 16.45 -1.67
C TRP A 16 4.19 16.94 -1.21
N CYS A 17 5.09 16.04 -0.85
CA CYS A 17 6.40 16.39 -0.29
C CYS A 17 7.56 15.57 -0.87
N ASP A 18 7.31 14.84 -1.96
CA ASP A 18 8.30 14.02 -2.68
C ASP A 18 9.07 13.03 -1.81
N SER A 19 8.47 12.59 -0.71
CA SER A 19 9.08 11.61 0.18
C SER A 19 8.70 10.20 -0.25
N THR A 20 9.66 9.28 -0.14
CA THR A 20 9.42 7.85 -0.33
C THR A 20 8.91 7.22 0.97
N ASN A 21 7.79 6.51 0.89
CA ASN A 21 7.06 5.94 2.01
C ASN A 21 6.87 4.42 1.86
N TYR A 22 6.75 3.74 3.00
CA TYR A 22 6.45 2.32 3.10
C TYR A 22 5.19 2.13 3.94
N THR A 23 4.21 1.39 3.42
CA THR A 23 2.95 1.12 4.14
C THR A 23 2.61 -0.35 4.08
N ILE A 24 2.36 -0.96 5.24
CA ILE A 24 1.93 -2.37 5.33
C ILE A 24 0.57 -2.52 4.66
N TRP A 25 0.39 -3.59 3.89
CA TRP A 25 -0.87 -3.85 3.17
C TRP A 25 -2.10 -3.89 4.10
N THR A 26 -1.98 -4.48 5.29
CA THR A 26 -3.08 -4.53 6.28
C THR A 26 -3.50 -3.15 6.78
N ARG A 27 -2.55 -2.21 6.82
CA ARG A 27 -2.81 -0.83 7.24
C ARG A 27 -3.46 -0.02 6.13
N LEU A 28 -3.09 -0.28 4.88
CA LEU A 28 -3.71 0.35 3.72
C LEU A 28 -5.22 0.10 3.66
N GLU A 29 -5.65 -1.15 3.90
CA GLU A 29 -7.07 -1.52 3.88
C GLU A 29 -7.88 -0.89 5.02
N ARG A 30 -7.25 -0.66 6.18
CA ARG A 30 -7.92 -0.10 7.36
C ARG A 30 -7.91 1.42 7.39
N ASP A 31 -6.73 2.02 7.20
CA ASP A 31 -6.45 3.43 7.51
C ASP A 31 -6.10 4.26 6.27
N GLY A 32 -5.94 3.64 5.10
CA GLY A 32 -5.43 4.30 3.90
C GLY A 32 -3.92 4.58 3.95
N LEU A 33 -3.47 5.59 3.20
CA LEU A 33 -2.06 5.95 3.12
C LEU A 33 -1.80 7.20 3.95
N THR A 34 -0.85 7.13 4.87
CA THR A 34 -0.35 8.32 5.58
C THR A 34 1.13 8.48 5.28
N CYS A 35 1.51 9.65 4.79
CA CYS A 35 2.92 9.97 4.60
C CYS A 35 3.62 10.09 5.96
N SER A 36 4.75 9.43 6.14
CA SER A 36 5.54 9.50 7.38
C SER A 36 6.31 10.82 7.53
N ALA A 37 6.56 11.52 6.41
CA ALA A 37 7.31 12.78 6.41
C ALA A 37 6.40 13.99 6.66
N CYS A 38 5.30 14.12 5.91
CA CYS A 38 4.42 15.28 5.97
C CYS A 38 3.10 15.02 6.71
N HIS A 39 2.87 13.79 7.17
CA HIS A 39 1.64 13.36 7.84
C HIS A 39 0.34 13.56 7.03
N HIS A 40 0.47 13.82 5.72
CA HIS A 40 -0.68 13.94 4.84
C HIS A 40 -1.35 12.57 4.66
N GLN A 41 -2.67 12.53 4.86
CA GLN A 41 -3.49 11.34 4.72
C GLN A 41 -4.13 11.31 3.34
N PHE A 42 -4.05 10.17 2.67
CA PHE A 42 -4.69 9.89 1.40
C PHE A 42 -5.72 8.77 1.65
N ALA A 43 -6.99 9.09 1.41
CA ALA A 43 -8.10 8.17 1.64
C ALA A 43 -8.01 6.94 0.72
N ALA A 44 -8.42 5.78 1.25
CA ALA A 44 -8.37 4.51 0.54
C ALA A 44 -9.45 4.33 -0.55
N THR A 45 -10.43 5.23 -0.68
CA THR A 45 -11.61 5.00 -1.54
C THR A 45 -12.05 6.22 -2.40
N ASN A 46 -12.11 5.94 -3.70
CA ASN A 46 -12.97 6.42 -4.80
C ASN A 46 -13.18 7.92 -5.08
N ASP A 47 -12.64 8.37 -6.22
CA ASP A 47 -13.41 8.76 -7.43
C ASP A 47 -12.49 9.38 -8.50
N ASN A 48 -11.22 9.67 -8.19
CA ASN A 48 -10.25 10.26 -9.14
C ASN A 48 -8.98 9.42 -9.39
N TYR A 49 -8.82 8.25 -8.76
CA TYR A 49 -7.67 7.37 -9.02
C TYR A 49 -8.11 5.90 -9.16
N PRO A 50 -8.23 5.38 -10.40
CA PRO A 50 -8.64 4.00 -10.67
C PRO A 50 -7.44 3.03 -10.54
N LEU A 51 -6.72 3.05 -9.42
CA LEU A 51 -5.51 2.22 -9.27
C LEU A 51 -5.36 1.49 -7.93
N PHE A 52 -6.38 1.53 -7.07
CA PHE A 52 -6.40 0.79 -5.79
C PHE A 52 -7.20 -0.50 -5.90
N THR A 53 -7.01 -1.28 -6.96
CA THR A 53 -7.11 -2.73 -6.75
C THR A 53 -5.82 -3.12 -6.07
N PRO A 54 -5.81 -3.52 -4.79
CA PRO A 54 -4.64 -4.21 -4.25
C PRO A 54 -4.36 -5.34 -5.23
N LEU A 55 -3.23 -5.27 -5.95
CA LEU A 55 -2.71 -6.41 -6.68
C LEU A 55 -2.53 -7.45 -5.58
N LYS A 56 -3.49 -8.38 -5.51
CA LYS A 56 -3.57 -9.42 -4.51
C LYS A 56 -2.16 -9.96 -4.36
N VAL A 57 -1.52 -9.64 -3.22
CA VAL A 57 -0.19 -10.14 -2.92
C VAL A 57 -0.31 -11.64 -3.14
N PRO A 58 0.46 -12.26 -4.06
CA PRO A 58 0.33 -13.68 -4.29
C PRO A 58 0.54 -14.35 -2.95
N ASP A 59 -0.53 -15.00 -2.48
CA ASP A 59 -0.57 -15.72 -1.22
C ASP A 59 0.38 -16.92 -1.34
N ASN A 60 1.68 -16.67 -1.16
CA ASN A 60 2.71 -17.70 -1.11
C ASN A 60 3.07 -18.04 0.34
N ARG A 61 2.22 -17.67 1.31
CA ARG A 61 2.40 -18.01 2.73
C ARG A 61 1.49 -19.12 3.24
N PHE A 62 0.66 -19.73 2.38
CA PHE A 62 -0.14 -20.93 2.69
C PHE A 62 0.12 -22.15 1.78
N GLN A 63 1.34 -22.36 1.29
CA GLN A 63 1.75 -23.75 1.00
C GLN A 63 2.29 -24.38 2.28
N SER A 64 1.35 -24.77 3.14
CA SER A 64 1.58 -25.79 4.15
C SER A 64 2.07 -27.03 3.40
N LEU A 65 3.37 -27.32 3.50
CA LEU A 65 3.94 -28.63 3.17
C LEU A 65 3.28 -29.65 4.12
N THR A 66 2.13 -30.15 3.70
CA THR A 66 1.63 -31.44 4.15
C THR A 66 2.31 -32.46 3.25
N LEU A 67 3.40 -33.05 3.75
CA LEU A 67 3.87 -34.41 3.48
C LEU A 67 5.02 -34.73 4.45
#